data_AF-A0A7X7ZR50-F1
#
_entry.id   AF-A0A7X7ZR50-F1
#
_cell.length_a   1.000
_cell.length_b   1.000
_cell.length_c   1.000
_cell.angle_alpha   90.00
_cell.angle_beta   90.00
_cell.angle_gamma   90.00
#
_symmetry.space_group_name_H-M   'P 1'
#
loop_
_entity.id
_entity.type
_entity.pdbx_description
1 polymer ?
#
loop_
_entity_poly.entity_id
_entity_poly.type
_entity_poly.pdbx_seq_one_letter_code
_entity_poly.pdbx_strand_id
1 'polypeptide(L)'
;MKTENAKLCNGDVMSESQMLELGKQYLLLGSKNPADYTKKFKDSLIKQPESNESKPNELICPKCGGKLILRNGKFGTFYGCENYPKCKFTISIAESK
;
A
#
# COMPACT_ATOMS: atom_id res chain seq x y z
N MET A 1 28.40 30.40 9.28
CA MET A 1 27.07 30.99 8.98
C MET A 1 26.26 29.94 8.22
N LYS A 2 25.05 29.63 8.73
CA LYS A 2 23.83 29.23 7.97
C LYS A 2 23.92 27.95 7.12
N THR A 3 23.42 26.81 7.63
CA THR A 3 22.08 26.21 7.41
C THR A 3 22.02 25.23 6.22
N GLU A 4 21.87 23.95 6.58
CA GLU A 4 20.93 22.94 6.07
C GLU A 4 20.52 22.97 4.59
N ASN A 5 20.83 21.87 3.90
CA ASN A 5 19.82 21.18 3.09
C ASN A 5 20.23 19.71 2.93
N ALA A 6 19.53 18.85 3.67
CA ALA A 6 19.65 17.40 3.58
C ALA A 6 19.09 16.93 2.23
N LYS A 7 19.92 16.23 1.45
CA LYS A 7 19.47 15.40 0.35
C LYS A 7 19.73 13.94 0.74
N LEU A 8 18.74 13.33 1.39
CA LEU A 8 18.71 11.88 1.62
C LEU A 8 18.46 11.19 0.28
N CYS A 9 19.44 10.43 -0.21
CA CYS A 9 19.21 9.33 -1.12
C CYS A 9 19.70 8.06 -0.42
N ASN A 10 18.77 7.19 -0.06
CA ASN A 10 19.06 5.85 0.46
C ASN A 10 19.65 5.00 -0.66
N GLY A 11 20.85 4.51 -0.43
CA GLY A 11 21.60 3.70 -1.37
C GLY A 11 22.92 3.33 -0.71
N ASP A 12 22.84 2.57 0.39
CA ASP A 12 24.03 2.02 1.04
C ASP A 12 24.71 1.07 0.05
N VAL A 13 25.74 1.58 -0.63
CA VAL A 13 26.69 0.76 -1.37
C VAL A 13 27.45 -0.06 -0.33
N MET A 14 27.06 -1.32 -0.18
CA MET A 14 27.71 -2.31 0.68
C MET A 14 29.21 -2.35 0.35
N SER A 15 30.07 -2.22 1.35
CA SER A 15 31.53 -2.20 1.16
C SER A 15 32.04 -3.54 0.62
N GLU A 16 33.16 -3.51 -0.11
CA GLU A 16 33.76 -4.70 -0.74
C GLU A 16 34.06 -5.82 0.28
N SER A 17 34.39 -5.43 1.51
CA SER A 17 34.58 -6.33 2.65
C SER A 17 33.27 -7.01 3.09
N GLN A 18 32.14 -6.29 3.11
CA GLN A 18 30.83 -6.87 3.43
C GLN A 18 30.37 -7.85 2.34
N MET A 19 30.72 -7.60 1.08
CA MET A 19 30.42 -8.50 -0.03
C MET A 19 31.20 -9.83 0.09
N LEU A 20 32.47 -9.76 0.50
CA LEU A 20 33.33 -10.93 0.67
C LEU A 20 32.92 -11.78 1.90
N GLU A 21 32.44 -11.15 2.97
CA GLU A 21 31.95 -11.84 4.17
C GLU A 21 30.66 -12.61 3.91
N LEU A 22 29.69 -11.99 3.22
CA LEU A 22 28.47 -12.66 2.76
C LEU A 22 28.78 -13.89 1.87
N GLY A 23 29.77 -13.76 0.98
CA GLY A 23 30.21 -14.87 0.12
C GLY A 23 30.77 -16.07 0.89
N LYS A 24 31.53 -15.82 1.97
CA LYS A 24 32.07 -16.89 2.83
C LYS A 24 30.99 -17.61 3.62
N GLN A 25 29.98 -16.87 4.10
CA GLN A 25 28.83 -17.45 4.79
C GLN A 25 28.00 -18.37 3.86
N TYR A 26 27.94 -18.07 2.57
CA TYR A 26 27.23 -18.90 1.59
C TYR A 26 27.92 -20.24 1.28
N LEU A 27 29.26 -20.28 1.28
CA LEU A 27 30.05 -21.49 1.00
C LEU A 27 30.02 -22.53 2.14
N LEU A 28 29.83 -22.09 3.39
CA LEU A 28 29.79 -22.98 4.56
C LEU A 28 28.46 -23.73 4.72
N LEU A 29 27.40 -23.35 4.02
CA LEU A 29 26.06 -23.95 4.15
C LEU A 29 25.84 -25.23 3.32
N GLY A 30 26.89 -25.77 2.68
CA GLY A 30 26.91 -27.15 2.17
C GLY A 30 25.82 -27.54 1.14
N SER A 31 25.10 -26.58 0.58
CA SER A 31 23.92 -26.82 -0.26
C SER A 31 24.20 -26.41 -1.71
N LYS A 32 24.71 -27.35 -2.51
CA LYS A 32 25.05 -27.15 -3.93
C LYS A 32 23.83 -27.27 -4.87
N ASN A 33 22.68 -26.70 -4.53
CA ASN A 33 21.58 -26.60 -5.50
C ASN A 33 20.99 -25.19 -5.52
N PRO A 34 21.24 -24.39 -6.57
CA PRO A 34 20.78 -23.00 -6.66
C PRO A 34 19.26 -22.87 -6.89
N ALA A 35 18.49 -23.95 -6.85
CA ALA A 35 17.03 -23.90 -6.96
C ALA A 35 16.32 -23.85 -5.60
N ASP A 36 16.98 -24.18 -4.48
CA ASP A 36 16.32 -24.30 -3.18
C ASP A 36 15.96 -22.94 -2.55
N TYR A 37 16.65 -21.86 -2.93
CA TYR A 37 16.39 -20.51 -2.40
C TYR A 37 15.01 -19.95 -2.76
N THR A 38 14.34 -20.49 -3.78
CA THR A 38 13.03 -19.99 -4.24
C THR A 38 11.84 -20.69 -3.60
N LYS A 39 12.05 -21.84 -2.93
CA LYS A 39 10.93 -22.65 -2.43
C LYS A 39 10.38 -22.17 -1.09
N LYS A 40 11.23 -21.60 -0.22
CA LYS A 40 10.81 -21.04 1.07
C LYS A 40 10.17 -19.66 0.98
N PHE A 41 10.34 -18.97 -0.14
CA PHE A 41 9.76 -17.63 -0.35
C PHE A 41 8.34 -17.69 -0.94
N LYS A 42 8.00 -18.73 -1.70
CA LYS A 42 6.73 -18.79 -2.42
C LYS A 42 5.54 -19.22 -1.54
N ASP A 43 5.80 -19.94 -0.45
CA ASP A 43 4.76 -20.40 0.48
C ASP A 43 4.26 -19.30 1.44
N SER A 44 5.04 -18.21 1.61
CA SER A 44 4.58 -17.00 2.31
C SER A 44 3.92 -15.95 1.39
N LEU A 45 3.82 -16.23 0.09
CA LEU A 45 3.31 -15.29 -0.92
C LEU A 45 1.94 -15.66 -1.50
N ILE A 46 1.17 -16.55 -0.85
CA ILE A 46 -0.25 -16.75 -1.21
C ILE A 46 -1.10 -16.79 0.07
N LYS A 47 -1.19 -15.64 0.72
CA LYS A 47 -2.40 -15.26 1.46
C LYS A 47 -2.65 -13.76 1.33
N GLN A 48 -2.56 -13.25 0.10
CA GLN A 48 -3.24 -12.01 -0.23
C GLN A 48 -4.64 -12.40 -0.72
N PRO A 49 -5.71 -12.23 0.08
CA PRO A 49 -6.97 -11.86 -0.52
C PRO A 49 -6.73 -10.47 -1.13
N GLU A 50 -6.23 -10.44 -2.35
CA GLU A 50 -6.13 -9.25 -3.19
C GLU A 50 -7.54 -8.86 -3.67
N SER A 51 -8.43 -8.57 -2.71
CA SER A 51 -9.50 -7.62 -2.97
C SER A 51 -8.79 -6.29 -3.19
N ASN A 52 -8.72 -5.86 -4.44
CA ASN A 52 -8.36 -4.51 -4.87
C ASN A 52 -9.16 -3.49 -4.06
N GLU A 53 -8.66 -3.14 -2.88
CA GLU A 53 -9.23 -2.11 -2.05
C GLU A 53 -8.37 -0.87 -2.25
N SER A 54 -8.66 -0.18 -3.36
CA SER A 54 -8.36 1.24 -3.50
C SER A 54 -9.05 1.91 -2.32
N LYS A 55 -8.35 2.08 -1.18
CA LYS A 55 -8.90 2.73 0.02
C LYS A 55 -9.65 3.98 -0.44
N PRO A 56 -10.99 3.99 -0.43
CA PRO A 56 -11.71 5.17 -0.85
C PRO A 56 -11.34 6.23 0.18
N ASN A 57 -10.81 7.37 -0.29
CA ASN A 57 -10.57 8.52 0.55
C ASN A 57 -11.80 8.71 1.44
N GLU A 58 -11.61 8.66 2.76
CA GLU A 58 -12.70 8.77 3.73
C GLU A 58 -13.28 10.19 3.64
N LEU A 59 -14.25 10.37 2.77
CA LEU A 59 -14.94 11.64 2.56
C LEU A 59 -15.80 11.94 3.78
N ILE A 60 -15.69 13.14 4.34
CA ILE A 60 -16.45 13.58 5.50
C ILE A 60 -17.60 14.49 5.07
N CYS A 61 -18.78 14.29 5.67
CA CYS A 61 -19.97 15.05 5.42
C CYS A 61 -19.87 16.45 6.06
N PRO A 62 -19.95 17.54 5.30
CA PRO A 62 -19.85 18.90 5.86
C PRO A 62 -21.07 19.33 6.68
N LYS A 63 -22.19 18.57 6.61
CA LYS A 63 -23.42 18.90 7.36
C LYS A 63 -23.46 18.32 8.77
N CYS A 64 -22.90 17.12 8.96
CA CYS A 64 -23.00 16.42 10.25
C CYS A 64 -21.70 15.78 10.71
N GLY A 65 -20.60 15.91 9.96
CA GLY A 65 -19.30 15.31 10.30
C GLY A 65 -19.22 13.79 10.16
N GLY A 66 -20.30 13.13 9.72
CA GLY A 66 -20.30 11.68 9.47
C GLY A 66 -19.57 11.33 8.16
N LYS A 67 -19.20 10.08 7.98
CA LYS A 67 -18.55 9.58 6.77
C LYS A 67 -19.53 9.56 5.59
N LEU A 68 -18.99 9.83 4.42
CA LEU A 68 -19.66 9.69 3.13
C LEU A 68 -19.21 8.37 2.52
N ILE A 69 -20.19 7.53 2.22
CA ILE A 69 -19.98 6.17 1.71
C ILE A 69 -20.51 6.08 0.28
N LEU A 70 -19.82 5.32 -0.55
CA LEU A 70 -20.23 5.07 -1.93
C LEU A 70 -21.50 4.20 -1.92
N ARG A 71 -22.55 4.66 -2.60
CA ARG A 71 -23.84 3.99 -2.73
C ARG A 71 -24.23 3.94 -4.21
N ASN A 72 -24.83 2.83 -4.63
CA ASN A 72 -25.30 2.66 -6.00
C ASN A 72 -26.81 2.90 -6.02
N GLY A 73 -27.25 3.90 -6.77
CA GLY A 73 -28.66 4.21 -6.99
C GLY A 73 -29.11 3.96 -8.42
N LYS A 74 -30.41 4.18 -8.69
CA LYS A 74 -31.00 4.04 -10.02
C LYS A 74 -30.31 4.90 -11.09
N PHE A 75 -29.79 6.07 -10.68
CA PHE A 75 -29.17 7.04 -11.57
C PHE A 75 -27.65 6.93 -11.62
N GLY A 76 -27.08 5.86 -11.05
CA GLY A 76 -25.65 5.64 -10.94
C GLY A 76 -25.15 5.70 -9.51
N THR A 77 -23.83 5.65 -9.38
CA THR A 77 -23.15 5.65 -8.10
C THR A 77 -23.06 7.08 -7.55
N PHE A 78 -23.18 7.24 -6.23
CA PHE A 78 -23.08 8.52 -5.54
C PHE A 78 -22.54 8.32 -4.13
N TYR A 79 -21.94 9.34 -3.53
CA TYR A 79 -21.58 9.32 -2.11
C TYR A 79 -22.77 9.79 -1.27
N GLY A 80 -23.21 8.98 -0.31
CA GLY A 80 -24.27 9.30 0.64
C GLY A 80 -23.75 9.33 2.06
N CYS A 81 -24.32 10.19 2.91
CA CYS A 81 -23.93 10.23 4.33
C CYS A 81 -24.35 8.95 5.07
N GLU A 82 -23.47 8.44 5.93
CA GLU A 82 -23.77 7.25 6.76
C GLU A 82 -24.96 7.47 7.72
N ASN A 83 -25.20 8.72 8.14
CA ASN A 83 -26.24 9.08 9.10
C ASN A 83 -27.64 9.25 8.46
N TYR A 84 -27.88 8.74 7.25
CA TYR A 84 -29.21 8.73 6.66
C TYR A 84 -30.18 7.87 7.52
N PRO A 85 -31.43 8.29 7.81
CA PRO A 85 -32.19 9.42 7.25
C PRO A 85 -32.00 10.77 7.97
N LYS A 86 -31.22 10.83 9.05
CA LYS A 86 -30.98 12.06 9.82
C LYS A 86 -30.20 13.10 9.02
N CYS A 87 -29.26 12.66 8.19
CA CYS A 87 -28.52 13.51 7.25
C CYS A 87 -28.74 13.04 5.81
N LYS A 88 -29.34 13.90 4.97
CA LYS A 88 -29.64 13.62 3.55
C LYS A 88 -28.61 14.20 2.58
N PHE A 89 -27.40 14.50 3.05
CA PHE A 89 -26.33 15.03 2.21
C PHE A 89 -25.80 13.94 1.26
N THR A 90 -25.68 14.28 -0.02
CA THR A 90 -25.22 13.39 -1.09
C THR A 90 -24.33 14.15 -2.07
N ILE A 91 -23.33 13.47 -2.63
CA ILE A 91 -22.47 13.98 -3.71
C ILE A 91 -22.59 13.04 -4.90
N SER A 92 -23.03 13.54 -6.04
CA SER A 92 -23.02 12.80 -7.30
C SER A 92 -21.59 12.74 -7.85
N ILE A 93 -21.12 11.55 -8.21
CA ILE A 93 -19.89 11.42 -8.98
C ILE A 93 -20.22 11.70 -10.45
N ALA A 94 -20.03 12.95 -10.88
CA ALA A 94 -20.05 13.27 -12.31
C ALA A 94 -18.75 12.72 -12.90
N GLU A 95 -18.79 11.47 -13.36
CA GLU A 95 -17.68 10.89 -14.10
C GLU A 95 -17.51 11.72 -15.39
N SER A 96 -16.48 12.56 -15.42
CA SER A 96 -16.09 13.29 -16.63
C SER A 96 -15.48 12.27 -17.57
N LYS A 97 -16.32 11.72 -18.43
CA LYS A 97 -15.95 10.75 -19.46
C LYS A 97 -15.33 11.45 -20.67
#